data_AF-A0AAQ3QU40-F1
#
_entry.id   AF-A0AAQ3QU40-F1
#
_cell.length_a   1.000
_cell.length_b   1.000
_cell.length_c   1.000
_cell.angle_alpha   90.00
_cell.angle_beta   90.00
_cell.angle_gamma   90.00
#
_symmetry.space_group_name_H-M   'P 1'
#
loop_
_entity.id
_entity.type
_entity.pdbx_description
1 polymer ?
#
loop_
_entity_poly.entity_id
_entity_poly.type
_entity_poly.pdbx_seq_one_letter_code
_entity_poly.pdbx_strand_id
1 'polypeptide(L)'
;MIVENFDAALAPEFKEYVSVLKLSEIDQITVDMKSVEFMDSSGIGALLFLNNQLPPDKRPLKLLNTAPHVVSLLELLRVHRMLKVEPSA
;
A
#
# COMPACT_ATOMS: atom_id res chain seq x y z
N MET A 1 -4.22 -13.43 -0.07
CA MET A 1 -4.31 -13.25 -1.52
C MET A 1 -2.91 -12.92 -2.01
N ILE A 2 -2.39 -13.66 -2.99
CA ILE A 2 -1.14 -13.28 -3.67
C ILE A 2 -1.56 -12.38 -4.82
N VAL A 3 -1.01 -11.17 -4.87
CA VAL A 3 -1.37 -10.14 -5.85
C VAL A 3 -0.13 -9.80 -6.65
N GLU A 4 -0.21 -10.01 -7.97
CA GLU A 4 0.87 -9.66 -8.89
C GLU A 4 0.71 -8.26 -9.48
N ASN A 5 -0.54 -7.85 -9.73
CA ASN A 5 -0.88 -6.54 -10.25
C ASN A 5 -1.69 -5.78 -9.21
N PHE A 6 -1.15 -4.67 -8.71
CA PHE A 6 -1.90 -3.73 -7.89
C PHE A 6 -2.30 -2.52 -8.75
N ASP A 7 -3.35 -2.71 -9.52
CA ASP A 7 -3.78 -1.80 -10.58
C ASP A 7 -5.27 -1.42 -10.45
N ALA A 8 -5.82 -0.81 -11.50
CA ALA A 8 -7.21 -0.35 -11.52
C ALA A 8 -8.24 -1.46 -11.42
N ALA A 9 -7.88 -2.71 -11.74
CA ALA A 9 -8.78 -3.84 -11.60
C ALA A 9 -8.92 -4.26 -10.13
N LEU A 10 -7.80 -4.29 -9.39
CA LEU A 10 -7.80 -4.73 -7.99
C LEU A 10 -8.10 -3.59 -7.00
N ALA A 11 -7.75 -2.35 -7.32
CA ALA A 11 -7.88 -1.22 -6.41
C ALA A 11 -9.30 -1.04 -5.80
N PRO A 12 -10.41 -1.21 -6.54
CA PRO A 12 -11.75 -1.12 -5.97
C PRO A 12 -12.03 -2.22 -4.92
N GLU A 13 -11.74 -3.48 -5.25
CA GLU A 13 -11.96 -4.63 -4.36
C GLU A 13 -11.14 -4.48 -3.07
N PHE A 14 -9.88 -4.06 -3.20
CA PHE A 14 -9.02 -3.80 -2.06
C PHE A 14 -9.60 -2.73 -1.13
N LYS A 15 -10.13 -1.62 -1.68
CA LYS A 15 -10.73 -0.54 -0.87
C LYS A 15 -12.01 -1.01 -0.17
N GLU A 16 -12.83 -1.83 -0.82
CA GLU A 16 -14.02 -2.42 -0.22
C GLU A 16 -13.63 -3.34 0.94
N TYR A 17 -12.64 -4.21 0.74
CA TYR A 17 -12.09 -5.05 1.79
C TYR A 17 -11.58 -4.23 2.99
N VAL A 18 -10.79 -3.19 2.74
CA VAL A 18 -10.27 -2.30 3.81
C VAL A 18 -11.41 -1.59 4.56
N SER A 19 -12.49 -1.21 3.88
CA SER A 19 -13.60 -0.46 4.46
C SER A 19 -14.40 -1.25 5.50
N VAL A 20 -14.39 -2.58 5.41
CA VAL A 20 -15.08 -3.46 6.38
C VAL A 20 -14.18 -3.91 7.54
N LEU A 21 -12.87 -3.60 7.50
CA LEU A 21 -11.94 -3.92 8.58
C LEU A 21 -12.05 -2.93 9.74
N LYS A 22 -12.02 -3.44 10.97
CA LYS A 22 -11.90 -2.63 12.19
C LYS A 22 -10.46 -2.24 12.49
N LEU A 23 -9.89 -1.36 11.66
CA LEU A 23 -8.46 -0.99 11.75
C LEU A 23 -8.08 -0.32 13.08
N SER A 24 -9.04 0.23 13.83
CA SER A 24 -8.82 0.83 15.15
C SER A 24 -8.40 -0.17 16.22
N GLU A 25 -8.68 -1.45 16.03
CA GLU A 25 -8.32 -2.54 16.96
C GLU A 25 -6.99 -3.21 16.57
N ILE A 26 -6.34 -2.76 15.49
CA ILE A 26 -5.12 -3.36 14.96
C ILE A 26 -3.89 -2.56 15.41
N ASP A 27 -2.96 -3.25 16.07
CA ASP A 27 -1.76 -2.60 16.59
C ASP A 27 -0.75 -2.18 15.53
N GLN A 28 -0.64 -2.94 14.45
CA GLN A 28 0.30 -2.69 13.37
C GLN A 28 -0.20 -3.28 12.06
N ILE A 29 -0.03 -2.53 10.95
CA ILE A 29 -0.34 -3.00 9.61
C ILE A 29 0.89 -2.84 8.72
N THR A 30 1.23 -3.93 8.04
CA THR A 30 2.30 -3.98 7.04
C THR A 30 1.76 -4.63 5.78
N VAL A 31 2.09 -4.09 4.61
CA VAL A 31 1.76 -4.69 3.32
C VAL A 31 3.03 -5.30 2.74
N ASP A 32 3.03 -6.62 2.52
CA ASP A 32 4.11 -7.30 1.82
C ASP A 32 3.91 -7.17 0.31
N MET A 33 4.83 -6.46 -0.33
CA MET A 33 4.82 -6.16 -1.76
C MET A 33 5.63 -7.16 -2.58
N LYS A 34 6.13 -8.25 -1.98
CA LYS A 34 7.05 -9.21 -2.61
C LYS A 34 6.54 -9.77 -3.95
N SER A 35 5.24 -9.98 -4.07
CA SER A 35 4.62 -10.53 -5.27
C SER A 35 4.14 -9.47 -6.25
N VAL A 36 4.15 -8.18 -5.88
CA VAL A 36 3.63 -7.10 -6.73
C VAL A 36 4.67 -6.72 -7.79
N GLU A 37 4.42 -7.15 -9.01
CA GLU A 37 5.26 -6.86 -10.17
C GLU A 37 4.82 -5.61 -10.92
N PHE A 38 3.54 -5.24 -10.87
CA PHE A 38 3.04 -4.03 -11.51
C PHE A 38 2.16 -3.20 -10.58
N MET A 39 2.31 -1.89 -10.66
CA MET A 39 1.51 -0.91 -9.93
C MET A 39 1.29 0.33 -10.79
N ASP A 40 0.07 0.84 -10.77
CA ASP A 40 -0.31 2.10 -11.42
C ASP A 40 -0.74 3.16 -10.38
N SER A 41 -1.26 4.29 -10.86
CA SER A 41 -1.74 5.37 -9.99
C SER A 41 -2.92 4.97 -9.10
N SER A 42 -3.73 4.00 -9.52
CA SER A 42 -4.90 3.56 -8.78
C SER A 42 -4.54 2.61 -7.63
N GLY A 43 -3.55 1.72 -7.83
CA GLY A 43 -2.97 0.90 -6.77
C GLY A 43 -2.32 1.76 -5.68
N ILE A 44 -1.60 2.81 -6.09
CA ILE A 44 -1.04 3.81 -5.16
C ILE A 44 -2.16 4.52 -4.40
N GLY A 45 -3.23 4.91 -5.09
CA GLY A 45 -4.42 5.51 -4.46
C GLY A 45 -5.11 4.56 -3.47
N ALA A 46 -5.07 3.26 -3.70
CA ALA A 46 -5.59 2.24 -2.79
C ALA A 46 -4.73 2.09 -1.53
N LEU A 47 -3.40 2.10 -1.65
CA LEU A 47 -2.50 2.13 -0.50
C LEU A 47 -2.64 3.41 0.34
N LEU A 48 -2.79 4.56 -0.31
CA LEU A 48 -3.05 5.82 0.36
C LEU A 48 -4.40 5.85 1.06
N PHE A 49 -5.42 5.23 0.46
CA PHE A 49 -6.71 5.03 1.10
C PHE A 49 -6.54 4.23 2.40
N LEU A 50 -5.87 3.07 2.37
CA LEU A 50 -5.58 2.29 3.58
C LEU A 50 -4.82 3.13 4.62
N ASN A 51 -3.76 3.83 4.23
CA ASN A 51 -2.99 4.68 5.14
C ASN A 51 -3.86 5.76 5.83
N ASN A 52 -4.82 6.34 5.12
CA ASN A 52 -5.72 7.35 5.67
C ASN A 52 -6.77 6.77 6.64
N GLN A 53 -7.17 5.50 6.43
CA GLN A 53 -8.07 4.79 7.35
C GLN A 53 -7.38 4.37 8.65
N LEU A 54 -6.03 4.34 8.70
CA LEU A 54 -5.30 4.06 9.93
C LEU A 54 -5.45 5.21 10.95
N PRO A 55 -5.50 4.90 12.25
CA PRO A 55 -5.33 5.90 13.30
C PRO A 55 -4.02 6.68 13.13
N PRO A 56 -3.95 7.99 13.50
CA PRO A 56 -2.76 8.81 13.29
C PRO A 56 -1.48 8.25 13.92
N ASP A 57 -1.58 7.59 15.07
CA ASP A 57 -0.48 6.94 15.79
C ASP A 57 0.01 5.65 15.12
N LYS A 58 -0.75 5.12 14.15
CA LYS A 58 -0.43 3.93 13.37
C LYS A 58 0.07 4.25 11.95
N ARG A 59 0.15 5.53 11.60
CA ARG A 59 0.72 6.01 10.33
C ARG A 59 2.21 6.33 10.47
N PRO A 60 2.98 6.28 9.37
CA PRO A 60 2.59 5.85 8.03
C PRO A 60 2.53 4.32 7.87
N LEU A 61 1.66 3.85 6.98
CA LEU A 61 1.60 2.45 6.54
C LEU A 61 2.99 2.00 6.04
N LYS A 62 3.41 0.79 6.46
CA LYS A 62 4.69 0.21 6.05
C LYS A 62 4.52 -0.77 4.89
N LEU A 63 5.28 -0.57 3.82
CA LEU A 63 5.42 -1.50 2.69
C LEU A 63 6.73 -2.28 2.83
N LEU A 64 6.68 -3.60 2.70
CA LEU A 64 7.82 -4.50 2.77
C LEU A 64 8.12 -5.10 1.39
N ASN A 65 9.37 -5.49 1.14
CA ASN A 65 9.78 -6.17 -0.10
C ASN A 65 9.33 -5.43 -1.37
N THR A 66 9.39 -4.10 -1.36
CA THR A 66 8.90 -3.29 -2.49
C THR A 66 9.91 -3.32 -3.64
N ALA A 67 9.48 -3.79 -4.81
CA ALA A 67 10.36 -3.88 -5.98
C ALA A 67 10.90 -2.49 -6.40
N PRO A 68 12.16 -2.37 -6.87
CA PRO A 68 12.81 -1.08 -7.12
C PRO A 68 12.06 -0.15 -8.08
N HIS A 69 11.36 -0.69 -9.08
CA HIS A 69 10.56 0.10 -10.02
C HIS A 69 9.31 0.68 -9.36
N VAL A 70 8.68 -0.04 -8.42
CA VAL A 70 7.57 0.48 -7.62
C VAL A 70 8.04 1.58 -6.68
N VAL A 71 9.23 1.41 -6.06
CA VAL A 71 9.85 2.48 -5.25
C VAL A 71 10.06 3.73 -6.08
N SER A 72 10.66 3.61 -7.26
CA SER A 72 10.87 4.72 -8.21
C SER A 72 9.56 5.44 -8.58
N LEU A 73 8.48 4.68 -8.80
CA LEU A 73 7.16 5.24 -9.09
C LEU A 73 6.59 6.03 -7.91
N LEU A 74 6.69 5.50 -6.67
CA LEU A 74 6.27 6.18 -5.45
C LEU A 74 7.10 7.45 -5.17
N GLU A 75 8.39 7.45 -5.54
CA GLU A 75 9.27 8.61 -5.47
C GLU A 75 8.85 9.70 -6.46
N LEU A 76 8.66 9.33 -7.72
CA LEU A 76 8.22 10.22 -8.80
C LEU A 76 6.93 10.95 -8.45
N LEU A 77 5.97 10.21 -7.88
CA LEU A 77 4.66 10.74 -7.46
C LEU A 77 4.70 11.47 -6.11
N ARG A 78 5.87 11.55 -5.46
CA ARG A 78 6.08 12.15 -4.13
C ARG A 78 5.25 11.50 -3.01
N VAL A 79 4.84 10.25 -3.21
CA VAL A 79 4.01 9.46 -2.28
C VAL A 79 4.86 8.76 -1.21
N HIS A 80 6.15 8.51 -1.49
CA HIS A 80 7.14 7.98 -0.55
C HIS A 80 7.25 8.74 0.79
N ARG A 81 6.71 9.97 0.89
CA ARG A 81 6.67 10.74 2.15
C ARG A 81 5.47 10.41 3.03
N MET A 82 4.45 9.79 2.45
CA MET A 82 3.21 9.42 3.13
C MET A 82 3.19 7.94 3.55
N LEU A 83 4.07 7.13 2.97
CA LEU A 83 4.20 5.69 3.22
C LEU A 83 5.63 5.39 3.67
N LYS A 84 5.83 4.41 4.54
CA LYS A 84 7.16 3.91 4.88
C LYS A 84 7.51 2.75 3.96
N VAL A 85 8.48 2.94 3.07
CA VAL A 85 8.84 1.94 2.05
C VAL A 85 10.13 1.23 2.45
N GLU A 86 10.09 -0.10 2.51
CA GLU A 86 11.25 -0.98 2.63
C GLU A 86 11.45 -1.71 1.29
N PRO A 87 12.47 -1.34 0.51
CA PRO A 87 12.78 -1.98 -0.76
C PRO A 87 13.09 -3.47 -0.58
N SER A 88 12.82 -4.29 -1.60
CA SER A 88 13.37 -5.65 -1.66
C SER A 88 14.90 -5.61 -1.74
N ALA A 89 15.56 -6.56 -1.10
CA ALA A 89 17.02 -6.76 -1.23
C ALA A 89 17.44 -7.12 -2.66
#